data_AF-B9Y3C1-F1
#
_entry.id   AF-B9Y3C1-F1
#
_cell.length_a   1.000
_cell.length_b   1.000
_cell.length_c   1.000
_cell.angle_alpha   90.00
_cell.angle_beta   90.00
_cell.angle_gamma   90.00
#
_symmetry.space_group_name_H-M   'P 1'
#
loop_
_entity.id
_entity.type
_entity.pdbx_description
1 polymer ?
#
loop_
_entity_poly.entity_id
_entity_poly.type
_entity_poly.pdbx_seq_one_letter_code
_entity_poly.pdbx_strand_id
1 'polypeptide(L)'
;MTQKEKKTMPVKLAQELNSRQCADLVKALDEISDLNLLNYVLTDVRRKRQLLIRKSAWLKRRNRPEAAEFTELTSRLERVEKILEAKADQQEKNAAARAICLKFKQRCDEKGIRFDDLCSRSYFSPEDLSMIEQGVYSLLDTLDIEHLIELAGLSSLAELMRE
;
A
#
# COMPACT_ATOMS: atom_id res chain seq x y z
N MET A 1 3.03 52.38 -0.73
CA MET A 1 3.38 50.99 -0.41
C MET A 1 2.69 50.07 -1.42
N THR A 2 3.48 49.49 -2.32
CA THR A 2 3.03 48.80 -3.54
C THR A 2 2.69 47.32 -3.31
N GLN A 3 1.59 46.93 -3.94
CA GLN A 3 0.91 45.62 -4.00
C GLN A 3 1.75 44.46 -4.59
N LYS A 4 3.03 44.29 -4.22
CA LYS A 4 3.94 43.31 -4.86
C LYS A 4 4.22 42.02 -4.07
N GLU A 5 3.75 41.87 -2.83
CA GLU A 5 4.19 40.75 -1.98
C GLU A 5 3.20 39.58 -1.82
N LYS A 6 2.03 39.58 -2.49
CA LYS A 6 1.01 38.51 -2.32
C LYS A 6 0.94 37.45 -3.44
N LYS A 7 1.87 37.45 -4.42
CA LYS A 7 1.81 36.55 -5.60
C LYS A 7 2.81 35.40 -5.62
N THR A 8 3.69 35.26 -4.63
CA THR A 8 4.84 34.34 -4.70
C THR A 8 4.64 32.98 -4.01
N MET A 9 3.56 32.79 -3.25
CA MET A 9 3.35 31.53 -2.52
C MET A 9 2.80 30.36 -3.35
N PRO A 10 1.90 30.54 -4.36
CA PRO A 10 1.37 29.42 -5.14
C PRO A 10 2.33 28.88 -6.20
N VAL A 11 3.24 29.74 -6.70
CA VAL A 11 4.15 29.41 -7.81
C VAL A 11 5.23 28.42 -7.37
N LYS A 12 5.68 28.48 -6.11
CA LYS A 12 6.67 27.54 -5.57
C LYS A 12 6.12 26.11 -5.45
N LEU A 13 4.86 25.96 -5.01
CA LEU A 13 4.22 24.65 -4.86
C LEU A 13 3.95 23.95 -6.20
N ALA A 14 3.69 24.70 -7.26
CA ALA A 14 3.42 24.14 -8.60
C ALA A 14 4.70 23.77 -9.37
N GLN A 15 5.82 24.47 -9.11
CA GLN A 15 7.14 24.19 -9.69
C GLN A 15 7.89 23.05 -8.98
N GLU A 16 7.58 22.77 -7.71
CA GLU A 16 8.18 21.65 -6.93
C GLU A 16 7.57 20.27 -7.22
N LEU A 17 6.67 20.18 -8.21
CA LEU A 17 6.14 18.91 -8.73
C LEU A 17 6.62 18.72 -10.18
N ASN A 18 7.91 18.91 -10.43
CA ASN A 18 8.53 18.46 -11.67
C ASN A 18 8.49 16.92 -11.76
N SER A 19 8.41 16.36 -12.96
CA SER A 19 8.34 14.91 -13.20
C SER A 19 9.44 14.11 -12.48
N ARG A 20 10.63 14.70 -12.31
CA ARG A 20 11.75 14.15 -11.53
C ARG A 20 11.45 14.07 -10.03
N GLN A 21 10.88 15.12 -9.44
CA GLN A 21 10.45 15.13 -8.04
C GLN A 21 9.29 14.18 -7.80
N CYS A 22 8.39 13.98 -8.77
CA CYS A 22 7.38 12.92 -8.67
C CYS A 22 8.01 11.52 -8.66
N ALA A 23 9.03 11.26 -9.48
CA ALA A 23 9.72 9.97 -9.48
C ALA A 23 10.49 9.72 -8.17
N ASP A 24 11.19 10.74 -7.67
CA ASP A 24 11.90 10.68 -6.39
C ASP A 24 10.92 10.54 -5.22
N LEU A 25 9.75 11.19 -5.28
CA LEU A 25 8.69 11.03 -4.30
C LEU A 25 8.12 9.61 -4.34
N VAL A 26 7.85 9.05 -5.53
CA VAL A 26 7.39 7.66 -5.68
C VAL A 26 8.42 6.68 -5.14
N LYS A 27 9.71 6.92 -5.41
CA LYS A 27 10.79 6.11 -4.87
C LYS A 27 10.88 6.21 -3.34
N ALA A 28 10.75 7.42 -2.79
CA ALA A 28 10.72 7.60 -1.34
C ALA A 28 9.48 6.94 -0.71
N LEU A 29 8.35 6.91 -1.41
CA LEU A 29 7.15 6.18 -0.97
C LEU A 29 7.33 4.66 -1.02
N ASP A 30 8.12 4.14 -1.97
CA ASP A 30 8.46 2.72 -2.06
C ASP A 30 9.32 2.23 -0.87
N GLU A 31 10.09 3.13 -0.27
CA GLU A 31 10.94 2.84 0.90
C GLU A 31 10.17 2.88 2.23
N ILE A 32 8.94 3.40 2.26
CA ILE A 32 8.13 3.43 3.48
C ILE A 32 7.57 2.04 3.73
N SER A 33 8.05 1.34 4.77
CA SER A 33 7.54 0.04 5.21
C SER A 33 6.41 0.11 6.25
N ASP A 34 6.12 1.31 6.76
CA ASP A 34 5.13 1.53 7.82
C ASP A 34 3.75 1.85 7.22
N LEU A 35 2.82 0.90 7.36
CA LEU A 35 1.45 1.02 6.87
C LEU A 35 0.68 2.17 7.55
N ASN A 36 0.92 2.45 8.83
CA ASN A 36 0.27 3.56 9.53
C ASN A 36 0.72 4.90 8.96
N LEU A 37 2.02 5.03 8.66
CA LEU A 37 2.56 6.21 8.01
C LEU A 37 1.99 6.38 6.60
N LEU A 38 1.93 5.31 5.80
CA LEU A 38 1.30 5.35 4.46
C LEU A 38 -0.17 5.79 4.53
N ASN A 39 -0.95 5.22 5.45
CA ASN A 39 -2.36 5.57 5.65
C ASN A 39 -2.55 7.02 6.12
N TYR A 40 -1.65 7.52 6.96
CA TYR A 40 -1.63 8.92 7.37
C TYR A 40 -1.38 9.86 6.18
N VAL A 41 -0.35 9.56 5.37
CA VAL A 41 0.00 10.34 4.18
C VAL A 41 -1.13 10.30 3.16
N LEU A 42 -1.73 9.14 2.91
CA LEU A 42 -2.88 8.97 2.03
C LEU A 42 -4.07 9.84 2.48
N THR A 43 -4.35 9.87 3.78
CA THR A 43 -5.41 10.70 4.37
C THR A 43 -5.15 12.20 4.15
N ASP A 44 -3.90 12.64 4.33
CA ASP A 44 -3.51 14.04 4.11
C ASP A 44 -3.62 14.42 2.62
N VAL A 45 -3.17 13.55 1.71
CA VAL A 45 -3.30 13.73 0.25
C VAL A 45 -4.76 13.86 -0.16
N ARG A 46 -5.63 12.96 0.32
CA ARG A 46 -7.09 13.01 0.07
C ARG A 46 -7.69 14.33 0.55
N ARG A 47 -7.32 14.78 1.75
CA ARG A 47 -7.78 16.06 2.31
C ARG A 47 -7.33 17.25 1.47
N LYS A 48 -6.05 17.29 1.06
CA LYS A 48 -5.50 18.35 0.20
C LYS A 48 -6.18 18.35 -1.17
N ARG A 49 -6.41 17.18 -1.77
CA ARG A 49 -7.13 17.05 -3.05
C ARG A 49 -8.55 17.60 -2.96
N GLN A 50 -9.30 17.26 -1.91
CA GLN A 50 -10.65 17.83 -1.70
C GLN A 50 -10.62 19.37 -1.58
N LEU A 51 -9.63 19.92 -0.90
CA LEU A 51 -9.47 21.38 -0.79
C LEU A 51 -9.20 22.03 -2.16
N LEU A 52 -8.33 21.44 -2.98
CA LEU A 52 -8.07 21.93 -4.34
C LEU A 52 -9.30 21.83 -5.24
N ILE A 53 -10.08 20.74 -5.16
CA ILE A 53 -11.34 20.58 -5.88
C ILE A 53 -12.32 21.70 -5.53
N ARG A 54 -12.54 21.94 -4.22
CA ARG A 54 -13.43 23.01 -3.73
C ARG A 54 -12.93 24.39 -4.19
N LYS A 55 -11.62 24.63 -4.13
CA LYS A 55 -11.02 25.90 -4.56
C LYS A 55 -11.14 26.11 -6.07
N SER A 56 -10.86 25.10 -6.88
CA SER A 56 -11.04 25.13 -8.33
C SER A 56 -12.49 25.42 -8.70
N ALA A 57 -13.46 24.73 -8.09
CA ALA A 57 -14.88 24.99 -8.32
C ALA A 57 -15.29 26.43 -7.95
N TRP A 58 -14.80 26.95 -6.81
CA TRP A 58 -15.06 28.32 -6.37
C TRP A 58 -14.49 29.38 -7.32
N LEU A 59 -13.31 29.12 -7.90
CA LEU A 59 -12.65 29.98 -8.89
C LEU A 59 -13.37 29.94 -10.25
N LYS A 60 -13.75 28.74 -10.73
CA LYS A 60 -14.51 28.57 -11.97
C LYS A 60 -15.82 29.36 -11.94
N ARG A 61 -16.58 29.28 -10.84
CA ARG A 61 -17.82 30.04 -10.64
C ARG A 61 -17.64 31.57 -10.69
N ARG A 62 -16.40 32.06 -10.55
CA ARG A 62 -16.06 33.49 -10.58
C ARG A 62 -15.27 33.88 -11.83
N ASN A 63 -15.20 33.01 -12.84
CA ASN A 63 -14.43 33.23 -14.07
C ASN A 63 -12.97 33.61 -13.81
N ARG A 64 -12.36 33.00 -12.78
CA ARG A 64 -10.96 33.24 -12.40
C ARG A 64 -10.03 32.28 -13.15
N PRO A 65 -9.05 32.76 -13.94
CA PRO A 65 -8.17 31.90 -14.74
C PRO A 65 -7.30 30.98 -13.89
N GLU A 66 -7.02 31.35 -12.64
CA GLU A 66 -6.26 30.54 -11.68
C GLU A 66 -6.89 29.15 -11.45
N ALA A 67 -8.18 28.97 -11.77
CA ALA A 67 -8.84 27.67 -11.71
C ALA A 67 -8.12 26.56 -12.48
N ALA A 68 -7.42 26.90 -13.57
CA ALA A 68 -6.65 25.95 -14.36
C ALA A 68 -5.50 25.34 -13.54
N GLU A 69 -4.74 26.16 -12.81
CA GLU A 69 -3.63 25.73 -11.96
C GLU A 69 -4.10 24.78 -10.84
N PHE A 70 -5.21 25.11 -10.18
CA PHE A 70 -5.78 24.23 -9.15
C PHE A 70 -6.31 22.92 -9.72
N THR A 71 -6.80 22.93 -10.96
CA THR A 71 -7.23 21.71 -11.66
C THR A 71 -6.03 20.81 -11.96
N GLU A 72 -4.92 21.38 -12.43
CA GLU A 72 -3.69 20.64 -12.69
C GLU A 72 -3.10 20.04 -11.40
N LEU A 73 -3.02 20.81 -10.32
CA LEU A 73 -2.57 20.32 -9.01
C LEU A 73 -3.46 19.19 -8.48
N THR A 74 -4.77 19.28 -8.70
CA THR A 74 -5.71 18.20 -8.34
C THR A 74 -5.39 16.92 -9.09
N SER A 75 -5.15 16.99 -10.40
CA SER A 75 -4.78 15.81 -11.21
C SER A 75 -3.42 15.22 -10.81
N ARG A 76 -2.46 16.05 -10.38
CA ARG A 76 -1.18 15.58 -9.85
C ARG A 76 -1.37 14.82 -8.52
N LEU A 77 -2.14 15.38 -7.58
CA LEU A 77 -2.44 14.70 -6.31
C LEU A 77 -3.23 13.40 -6.51
N GLU A 78 -4.13 13.33 -7.49
CA GLU A 78 -4.85 12.09 -7.80
C GLU A 78 -3.90 10.96 -8.22
N ARG A 79 -2.83 11.26 -8.98
CA ARG A 79 -1.83 10.24 -9.33
C ARG A 79 -1.07 9.76 -8.09
N VAL A 80 -0.69 10.67 -7.21
CA VAL A 80 -0.01 10.33 -5.94
C VAL A 80 -0.91 9.48 -5.06
N GLU A 81 -2.20 9.83 -4.95
CA GLU A 81 -3.20 9.07 -4.21
C GLU A 81 -3.29 7.62 -4.68
N LYS A 82 -3.39 7.37 -5.99
CA LYS A 82 -3.46 6.01 -6.56
C LYS A 82 -2.21 5.18 -6.25
N ILE A 83 -1.03 5.80 -6.27
CA ILE A 83 0.23 5.14 -5.95
C ILE A 83 0.27 4.75 -4.47
N LEU A 84 -0.12 5.67 -3.59
CA LEU A 84 -0.22 5.43 -2.16
C LEU A 84 -1.23 4.33 -1.82
N GLU A 85 -2.41 4.33 -2.47
CA GLU A 85 -3.43 3.28 -2.31
C GLU A 85 -2.88 1.91 -2.70
N ALA A 86 -2.30 1.78 -3.90
CA ALA A 86 -1.72 0.52 -4.34
C ALA A 86 -0.61 0.00 -3.41
N LYS A 87 0.18 0.91 -2.83
CA LYS A 87 1.25 0.56 -1.89
C LYS A 87 0.71 0.13 -0.52
N ALA A 88 -0.27 0.85 0.02
CA ALA A 88 -0.94 0.46 1.25
C ALA A 88 -1.60 -0.91 1.10
N ASP A 89 -2.34 -1.13 0.01
CA ASP A 89 -2.97 -2.42 -0.31
C ASP A 89 -1.94 -3.56 -0.39
N GLN A 90 -0.78 -3.31 -1.05
CA GLN A 90 0.29 -4.31 -1.13
C GLN A 90 0.88 -4.62 0.25
N GLN A 91 1.07 -3.62 1.11
CA GLN A 91 1.58 -3.85 2.47
C GLN A 91 0.59 -4.60 3.35
N GLU A 92 -0.70 -4.30 3.25
CA GLU A 92 -1.75 -5.04 3.95
C GLU A 92 -1.76 -6.51 3.52
N LYS A 93 -1.67 -6.78 2.21
CA LYS A 93 -1.57 -8.14 1.68
C LYS A 93 -0.31 -8.85 2.18
N ASN A 94 0.85 -8.19 2.14
CA ASN A 94 2.10 -8.77 2.63
C ASN A 94 2.04 -9.06 4.14
N ALA A 95 1.44 -8.17 4.93
CA ALA A 95 1.27 -8.37 6.37
C ALA A 95 0.32 -9.54 6.67
N ALA A 96 -0.79 -9.65 5.94
CA ALA A 96 -1.73 -10.77 6.05
C ALA A 96 -1.07 -12.09 5.65
N ALA A 97 -0.35 -12.12 4.52
CA ALA A 97 0.36 -13.30 4.06
C ALA A 97 1.42 -13.77 5.07
N ARG A 98 2.18 -12.82 5.63
CA ARG A 98 3.14 -13.09 6.70
C ARG A 98 2.48 -13.67 7.94
N ALA A 99 1.34 -13.12 8.37
CA ALA A 99 0.61 -13.64 9.53
C ALA A 99 0.13 -15.08 9.30
N ILE A 100 -0.40 -15.38 8.10
CA ILE A 100 -0.81 -16.73 7.69
C ILE A 100 0.38 -17.68 7.72
N CYS A 101 1.51 -17.30 7.13
CA CYS A 101 2.73 -18.11 7.12
C CYS A 101 3.25 -18.43 8.53
N LEU A 102 3.29 -17.43 9.41
CA LEU A 102 3.72 -17.61 10.80
C LEU A 102 2.77 -18.53 11.57
N LYS A 103 1.46 -18.37 11.39
CA LYS A 103 0.45 -19.24 12.00
C LYS A 103 0.50 -20.66 11.44
N PHE A 104 0.70 -20.83 10.15
CA PHE A 104 0.91 -22.13 9.52
C PHE A 104 2.09 -22.86 10.14
N LYS A 105 3.25 -22.22 10.22
CA LYS A 105 4.43 -22.79 10.86
C LYS A 105 4.14 -23.19 12.31
N GLN A 106 3.53 -22.29 13.09
CA GLN A 106 3.15 -22.58 14.47
C GLN A 106 2.27 -23.85 14.57
N ARG A 107 1.28 -24.00 13.68
CA ARG A 107 0.38 -25.17 13.66
C ARG A 107 1.08 -26.45 13.22
N CYS A 108 2.02 -26.37 12.29
CA CYS A 108 2.87 -27.49 11.92
C CYS A 108 3.74 -27.95 13.09
N ASP A 109 4.37 -27.02 13.79
CA ASP A 109 5.20 -27.28 14.98
C ASP A 109 4.37 -27.94 16.10
N GLU A 110 3.17 -27.41 16.39
CA GLU A 110 2.24 -27.96 17.41
C GLU A 110 1.82 -29.40 17.10
N LYS A 111 1.70 -29.75 15.82
CA LYS A 111 1.31 -31.10 15.35
C LYS A 111 2.50 -32.00 15.06
N GLY A 112 3.73 -31.51 15.20
CA GLY A 112 4.95 -32.25 14.90
C GLY A 112 5.11 -32.61 13.42
N ILE A 113 4.52 -31.82 12.51
CA ILE A 113 4.64 -32.01 11.05
C ILE A 113 6.03 -31.52 10.64
N ARG A 114 6.83 -32.39 10.01
CA ARG A 114 8.21 -32.05 9.62
C ARG A 114 8.25 -31.41 8.23
N PHE A 115 9.32 -30.66 7.96
CA PHE A 115 9.56 -30.05 6.65
C PHE A 115 9.56 -31.08 5.49
N ASP A 116 10.15 -32.26 5.71
CA ASP A 116 10.14 -33.35 4.72
C ASP A 116 8.71 -33.86 4.43
N ASP A 117 7.85 -33.89 5.44
CA ASP A 117 6.45 -34.27 5.29
C ASP A 117 5.68 -33.21 4.48
N LEU A 118 5.97 -31.92 4.73
CA LEU A 118 5.41 -30.82 3.94
C LEU A 118 5.85 -30.91 2.48
N CYS A 119 7.15 -31.13 2.22
CA CYS A 119 7.68 -31.25 0.86
C CYS A 119 7.04 -32.40 0.08
N SER A 120 6.78 -33.53 0.75
CA SER A 120 6.20 -34.72 0.09
C SER A 120 4.70 -34.58 -0.23
N ARG A 121 3.97 -33.74 0.52
CA ARG A 121 2.51 -33.57 0.40
C ARG A 121 2.10 -32.30 -0.32
N SER A 122 3.05 -31.41 -0.59
CA SER A 122 2.79 -30.08 -1.12
C SER A 122 3.02 -29.96 -2.62
N TYR A 123 2.28 -29.08 -3.29
CA TYR A 123 2.65 -28.62 -4.64
C TYR A 123 3.65 -27.45 -4.62
N PHE A 124 3.87 -26.81 -3.46
CA PHE A 124 4.92 -25.80 -3.29
C PHE A 124 6.30 -26.43 -3.49
N SER A 125 7.22 -25.68 -4.10
CA SER A 125 8.62 -26.09 -4.15
C SER A 125 9.23 -26.07 -2.74
N PRO A 126 10.34 -26.81 -2.50
CA PRO A 126 11.08 -26.71 -1.24
C PRO A 126 11.49 -25.26 -0.91
N GLU A 127 11.84 -24.47 -1.92
CA GLU A 127 12.16 -23.05 -1.76
C GLU A 127 10.94 -22.24 -1.30
N ASP A 128 9.76 -22.48 -1.89
CA ASP A 128 8.52 -21.82 -1.48
C ASP A 128 8.15 -22.17 -0.04
N LEU A 129 8.21 -23.46 0.33
CA LEU A 129 7.97 -23.92 1.70
C LEU A 129 8.93 -23.27 2.69
N SER A 130 10.21 -23.12 2.32
CA SER A 130 11.19 -22.42 3.16
C SER A 130 10.82 -20.94 3.35
N MET A 131 10.40 -20.26 2.28
CA MET A 131 9.93 -18.87 2.36
C MET A 131 8.66 -18.73 3.21
N ILE A 132 7.75 -19.71 3.13
CA ILE A 132 6.54 -19.79 3.96
C ILE A 132 6.93 -19.97 5.43
N GLU A 133 7.82 -20.90 5.77
CA GLU A 133 8.28 -21.09 7.16
C GLU A 133 9.03 -19.87 7.73
N GLN A 134 9.62 -19.06 6.87
CA GLN A 134 10.28 -17.80 7.25
C GLN A 134 9.31 -16.61 7.31
N GLY A 135 8.06 -16.77 6.85
CA GLY A 135 7.06 -15.70 6.83
C GLY A 135 7.34 -14.60 5.81
N VAL A 136 8.06 -14.92 4.74
CA VAL A 136 8.43 -13.97 3.67
C VAL A 136 7.76 -14.26 2.33
N TYR A 137 6.94 -15.32 2.27
CA TYR A 137 6.16 -15.64 1.07
C TYR A 137 4.98 -14.68 0.92
N SER A 138 5.04 -13.80 -0.09
CA SER A 138 4.08 -12.71 -0.29
C SER A 138 2.99 -12.97 -1.33
N LEU A 139 3.03 -14.13 -2.00
CA LEU A 139 2.19 -14.45 -3.15
C LEU A 139 1.00 -15.36 -2.84
N LEU A 140 0.61 -15.49 -1.56
CA LEU A 140 -0.51 -16.35 -1.16
C LEU A 140 -1.82 -15.92 -1.83
N ASP A 141 -2.28 -16.72 -2.78
CA ASP A 141 -3.65 -16.64 -3.31
C ASP A 141 -4.61 -17.53 -2.50
N THR A 142 -5.87 -17.61 -2.93
CA THR A 142 -6.89 -18.41 -2.22
C THR A 142 -6.53 -19.91 -2.20
N LEU A 143 -6.01 -20.44 -3.30
CA LEU A 143 -5.65 -21.86 -3.41
C LEU A 143 -4.43 -22.17 -2.54
N ASP A 144 -3.46 -21.26 -2.50
CA ASP A 144 -2.32 -21.36 -1.61
C ASP A 144 -2.75 -21.44 -0.14
N ILE A 145 -3.70 -20.59 0.27
CA ILE A 145 -4.23 -20.58 1.63
C ILE A 145 -4.96 -21.89 1.94
N GLU A 146 -5.82 -22.36 1.04
CA GLU A 146 -6.55 -23.63 1.19
C GLU A 146 -5.58 -24.80 1.35
N HIS A 147 -4.54 -24.86 0.51
CA HIS A 147 -3.55 -25.91 0.57
C HIS A 147 -2.70 -25.87 1.86
N LEU A 148 -2.33 -24.69 2.35
CA LEU A 148 -1.67 -24.55 3.65
C LEU A 148 -2.55 -25.05 4.81
N ILE A 149 -3.86 -24.80 4.76
CA ILE A 149 -4.83 -25.29 5.76
C ILE A 149 -4.85 -26.83 5.73
N GLU A 150 -4.91 -27.43 4.54
CA GLU A 150 -4.89 -28.89 4.35
C GLU A 150 -3.57 -29.53 4.81
N LEU A 151 -2.43 -28.92 4.48
CA LEU A 151 -1.10 -29.38 4.90
C LEU A 151 -0.97 -29.40 6.42
N ALA A 152 -1.47 -28.36 7.09
CA ALA A 152 -1.54 -28.29 8.55
C ALA A 152 -2.62 -29.21 9.16
N GLY A 153 -3.41 -29.90 8.34
CA GLY A 153 -4.49 -30.79 8.78
C GLY A 153 -5.60 -30.04 9.54
N LEU A 154 -5.92 -28.83 9.08
CA LEU A 154 -6.97 -27.98 9.64
C LEU A 154 -8.15 -27.93 8.67
N SER A 155 -9.30 -27.43 9.14
CA SER A 155 -10.54 -27.39 8.34
C SER A 155 -10.87 -26.00 7.82
N SER A 156 -10.21 -24.95 8.30
CA SER A 156 -10.48 -23.58 7.89
C SER A 156 -9.36 -22.60 8.23
N LEU A 157 -9.40 -21.43 7.58
CA LEU A 157 -8.54 -20.29 7.92
C LEU A 157 -8.77 -19.79 9.35
N ALA A 158 -10.00 -19.89 9.87
CA ALA A 158 -10.32 -19.49 11.24
C ALA A 158 -9.62 -20.39 12.28
N GLU A 159 -9.46 -21.68 11.99
CA GLU A 159 -8.67 -22.58 12.83
C GLU A 159 -7.17 -22.27 12.77
N LEU A 160 -6.67 -22.00 11.56
CA LEU A 160 -5.27 -21.60 11.34
C LEU A 160 -4.93 -20.35 12.15
N MET A 161 -5.79 -19.33 12.07
CA MET A 161 -5.56 -18.01 12.67
C MET A 161 -5.92 -17.92 14.15
N ARG A 162 -6.45 -18.99 14.77
CA ARG A 162 -6.80 -18.99 16.19
C ARG A 162 -5.57 -18.72 17.07
N GLU A 163 -5.75 -17.95 18.14
CA GLU A 163 -4.69 -17.68 19.13
C GLU A 163 -4.29 -18.95 19.89
#